data_AF-A0A7D4I9H7-F1
#
_entry.id   AF-A0A7D4I9H7-F1
#
_cell.length_a   1.000
_cell.length_b   1.000
_cell.length_c   1.000
_cell.angle_alpha   90.00
_cell.angle_beta   90.00
_cell.angle_gamma   90.00
#
_symmetry.space_group_name_H-M   'P 1'
#
loop_
_entity.id
_entity.type
_entity.pdbx_description
1 polymer ?
#
loop_
_entity_poly.entity_id
_entity_poly.type
_entity_poly.pdbx_seq_one_letter_code
_entity_poly.pdbx_strand_id
1 'polypeptide(L)'
;MRAFLPVAALAALSALSHHAAARDYPYAIQPGLAAVVTVTELPQQRLSARVGDGSTQAIADIGDDEEVDQFLDVDVDHDGYRDFVIGQTGGSTQAISRIFLYRPKDGRYQEIPHPDAAASPCRGFVNPGFDAAQPIISVACRYSADTYGFEQYRVCPDGSARVISWTRREGESERKIPHPGAQGGKCAARPGR
;
A
#
# COMPACT_ATOMS: atom_id res chain seq x y z
N MET A 1 -69.72 -0.76 22.26
CA MET A 1 -69.05 0.03 23.31
C MET A 1 -67.55 -0.17 23.20
N ARG A 2 -66.80 0.93 23.25
CA ARG A 2 -65.36 1.07 23.56
C ARG A 2 -64.35 0.47 22.58
N ALA A 3 -63.90 1.36 21.69
CA ALA A 3 -62.56 1.36 21.10
C ALA A 3 -61.46 1.35 22.18
N PHE A 4 -60.28 0.80 21.86
CA PHE A 4 -58.97 1.35 22.25
C PHE A 4 -57.89 0.81 21.29
N LEU A 5 -57.36 1.70 20.46
CA LEU A 5 -56.02 1.60 19.84
C LEU A 5 -54.98 2.05 20.88
N PRO A 6 -53.81 1.40 20.91
CA PRO A 6 -52.55 2.16 20.97
C PRO A 6 -51.57 1.61 19.92
N VAL A 7 -51.15 2.41 18.95
CA VAL A 7 -49.90 3.20 18.99
C VAL A 7 -48.70 2.35 19.43
N ALA A 8 -48.07 1.69 18.47
CA ALA A 8 -46.66 1.31 18.53
C ALA A 8 -46.01 1.64 17.17
N ALA A 9 -46.22 2.87 16.71
CA ALA A 9 -45.37 3.51 15.72
C ALA A 9 -44.41 4.40 16.49
N LEU A 10 -43.12 4.06 16.48
CA LEU A 10 -41.91 4.89 16.67
C LEU A 10 -40.79 4.01 17.28
N ALA A 11 -40.09 3.26 16.42
CA ALA A 11 -38.71 2.81 16.69
C ALA A 11 -37.98 2.38 15.40
N ALA A 12 -38.44 2.85 14.23
CA ALA A 12 -37.69 2.73 12.99
C ALA A 12 -37.22 4.13 12.61
N LEU A 13 -35.99 4.24 12.11
CA LEU A 13 -35.30 5.47 11.68
C LEU A 13 -34.51 6.23 12.75
N SER A 14 -33.54 5.55 13.37
CA SER A 14 -32.26 6.18 13.71
C SER A 14 -31.13 5.16 13.77
N ALA A 15 -31.11 4.21 12.82
CA ALA A 15 -29.83 3.73 12.32
C ALA A 15 -29.25 4.90 11.51
N LEU A 16 -28.71 5.88 12.22
CA LEU A 16 -27.69 6.78 11.70
C LEU A 16 -26.53 5.86 11.32
N SER A 17 -26.64 5.29 10.12
CA SER A 17 -25.51 4.82 9.36
C SER A 17 -24.54 5.99 9.36
N HIS A 18 -23.61 5.98 10.31
CA HIS A 18 -22.34 6.62 10.14
C HIS A 18 -21.77 5.90 8.94
N HIS A 19 -22.12 6.36 7.74
CA HIS A 19 -21.23 6.25 6.62
C HIS A 19 -20.01 6.99 7.13
N ALA A 20 -19.06 6.22 7.70
CA ALA A 20 -17.68 6.64 7.71
C ALA A 20 -17.48 7.14 6.29
N ALA A 21 -17.23 8.44 6.16
CA ALA A 21 -16.93 9.01 4.87
C ALA A 21 -15.83 8.13 4.26
N ALA A 22 -15.87 7.91 2.96
CA ALA A 22 -14.91 7.03 2.30
C ALA A 22 -14.49 7.71 1.01
N ARG A 23 -13.21 7.58 0.70
CA ARG A 23 -12.62 8.07 -0.55
C ARG A 23 -12.45 6.90 -1.49
N ASP A 24 -13.00 7.04 -2.68
CA ASP A 24 -12.84 6.09 -3.76
C ASP A 24 -11.75 6.57 -4.72
N TYR A 25 -10.84 5.66 -5.03
CA TYR A 25 -9.75 5.83 -5.98
C TYR A 25 -9.96 4.86 -7.15
N PRO A 26 -10.73 5.26 -8.19
CA PRO A 26 -10.90 4.47 -9.38
C PRO A 26 -9.63 4.53 -10.25
N TYR A 27 -9.19 3.38 -10.76
CA TYR A 27 -8.08 3.32 -11.72
C TYR A 27 -8.20 2.14 -12.67
N ALA A 28 -7.48 2.20 -13.78
CA ALA A 28 -7.41 1.10 -14.75
C ALA A 28 -6.22 0.19 -14.43
N ILE A 29 -6.48 -1.10 -14.18
CA ILE A 29 -5.42 -2.11 -14.02
C ILE A 29 -4.78 -2.38 -15.39
N GLN A 30 -5.62 -2.56 -16.42
CA GLN A 30 -5.21 -2.71 -17.82
C GLN A 30 -6.42 -2.34 -18.71
N PRO A 31 -6.27 -2.22 -20.05
CA PRO A 31 -7.41 -1.97 -20.92
C PRO A 31 -8.54 -2.99 -20.71
N GLY A 32 -9.75 -2.51 -20.40
CA GLY A 32 -10.93 -3.34 -20.16
C GLY A 32 -11.03 -3.95 -18.75
N LEU A 33 -10.09 -3.67 -17.85
CA LEU A 33 -10.13 -4.10 -16.45
C LEU A 33 -9.84 -2.92 -15.51
N ALA A 34 -10.84 -2.51 -14.74
CA ALA A 34 -10.73 -1.40 -13.79
C ALA A 34 -10.85 -1.90 -12.35
N ALA A 35 -10.38 -1.09 -11.41
CA ALA A 35 -10.63 -1.29 -9.99
C ALA A 35 -11.00 0.01 -9.31
N VAL A 36 -11.65 -0.12 -8.15
CA VAL A 36 -11.89 0.97 -7.22
C VAL A 36 -11.28 0.56 -5.89
N VAL A 37 -10.36 1.37 -5.39
CA VAL A 37 -9.83 1.24 -4.03
C VAL A 37 -10.59 2.21 -3.15
N THR A 38 -11.18 1.71 -2.08
CA THR A 38 -11.95 2.51 -1.13
C THR A 38 -11.21 2.57 0.20
N VAL A 39 -10.96 3.78 0.67
CA VAL A 39 -10.38 4.06 1.98
C VAL A 39 -11.46 4.69 2.84
N THR A 40 -11.86 4.04 3.94
CA THR A 40 -12.72 4.70 4.94
C THR A 40 -11.92 5.79 5.63
N GLU A 41 -12.57 6.88 5.99
CA GLU A 41 -11.98 8.03 6.65
C GLU A 41 -11.69 7.74 8.13
N LEU A 42 -10.96 8.66 8.77
CA LEU A 42 -10.73 8.66 10.22
C LEU A 42 -12.06 8.64 11.00
N PRO A 43 -12.09 8.06 12.22
CA PRO A 43 -10.96 7.63 13.04
C PRO A 43 -10.61 6.15 12.89
N GLN A 44 -11.11 5.43 11.88
CA GLN A 44 -10.60 4.08 11.61
C GLN A 44 -10.58 3.88 10.11
N GLN A 45 -9.37 3.96 9.56
CA GLN A 45 -9.22 3.82 8.13
C GLN A 45 -9.02 2.35 7.78
N ARG A 46 -9.85 1.90 6.85
CA ARG A 46 -9.83 0.54 6.30
C ARG A 46 -9.72 0.65 4.80
N LEU A 47 -8.83 -0.14 4.26
CA LEU A 47 -8.57 -0.25 2.84
C LEU A 47 -9.34 -1.46 2.30
N SER A 48 -10.10 -1.23 1.24
CA SER A 48 -10.75 -2.29 0.47
C SER A 48 -10.61 -2.01 -1.02
N ALA A 49 -10.73 -3.05 -1.84
CA ALA A 49 -10.64 -2.91 -3.28
C ALA A 49 -11.68 -3.79 -3.98
N ARG A 50 -12.25 -3.29 -5.08
CA ARG A 50 -13.13 -4.06 -5.97
C ARG A 50 -12.58 -4.01 -7.38
N VAL A 51 -12.47 -5.16 -8.03
CA VAL A 51 -11.98 -5.29 -9.41
C VAL A 51 -13.15 -5.63 -10.33
N GLY A 52 -13.38 -4.79 -11.35
CA GLY A 52 -14.53 -4.87 -12.25
C GLY A 52 -15.85 -4.96 -11.47
N ASP A 53 -16.69 -5.92 -11.87
CA ASP A 53 -17.94 -6.26 -11.18
C ASP A 53 -17.78 -7.37 -10.13
N GLY A 54 -16.53 -7.65 -9.73
CA GLY A 54 -16.20 -8.64 -8.71
C GLY A 54 -16.63 -8.23 -7.30
N SER A 55 -16.40 -9.14 -6.34
CA SER A 55 -16.63 -8.87 -4.93
C SER A 55 -15.57 -7.94 -4.35
N THR A 56 -15.95 -7.17 -3.33
CA THR A 56 -15.01 -6.33 -2.58
C THR A 56 -14.07 -7.21 -1.75
N GLN A 57 -12.76 -7.00 -1.93
CA GLN A 57 -11.71 -7.53 -1.09
C GLN A 57 -11.42 -6.55 0.06
N ALA A 58 -11.48 -7.01 1.30
CA ALA A 58 -10.83 -6.32 2.41
C ALA A 58 -9.31 -6.47 2.28
N ILE A 59 -8.58 -5.36 2.34
CA ILE A 59 -7.13 -5.32 2.12
C ILE A 59 -6.41 -5.19 3.45
N ALA A 60 -6.68 -4.12 4.19
CA ALA A 60 -5.96 -3.81 5.42
C ALA A 60 -6.75 -2.88 6.35
N ASP A 61 -6.45 -2.96 7.64
CA ASP A 61 -6.65 -1.85 8.57
C ASP A 61 -5.37 -1.00 8.52
N ILE A 62 -5.51 0.31 8.32
CA ILE A 62 -4.39 1.26 8.17
C ILE A 62 -4.30 2.24 9.35
N GLY A 63 -5.12 2.03 10.40
CA GLY A 63 -5.02 2.78 11.66
C GLY A 63 -5.84 4.06 11.71
N ASP A 64 -5.58 4.85 12.75
CA ASP A 64 -6.36 6.02 13.17
C ASP A 64 -5.53 7.29 13.39
N ASP A 65 -4.23 7.24 13.10
CA ASP A 65 -3.26 8.28 13.42
C ASP A 65 -3.01 9.26 12.26
N GLU A 66 -2.96 8.77 11.02
CA GLU A 66 -2.66 9.60 9.84
C GLU A 66 -3.53 9.28 8.63
N GLU A 67 -4.05 10.30 7.94
CA GLU A 67 -4.85 10.11 6.71
C GLU A 67 -4.03 9.57 5.54
N VAL A 68 -4.66 8.72 4.71
CA VAL A 68 -4.14 8.44 3.36
C VAL A 68 -4.31 9.67 2.50
N ASP A 69 -3.19 10.31 2.16
CA ASP A 69 -3.13 11.54 1.39
C ASP A 69 -2.40 11.39 0.05
N GLN A 70 -1.89 10.18 -0.24
CA GLN A 70 -1.32 9.83 -1.53
C GLN A 70 -1.92 8.53 -2.07
N PHE A 71 -2.19 8.53 -3.37
CA PHE A 71 -2.58 7.35 -4.14
C PHE A 71 -1.82 7.37 -5.46
N LEU A 72 -1.17 6.26 -5.79
CA LEU A 72 -0.49 6.05 -7.07
C LEU A 72 -0.98 4.74 -7.68
N ASP A 73 -1.15 4.73 -8.99
CA ASP A 73 -1.33 3.53 -9.79
C ASP A 73 -0.09 3.29 -10.67
N VAL A 74 0.55 2.14 -10.58
CA VAL A 74 1.83 1.87 -11.27
C VAL A 74 2.03 0.37 -11.39
N ASP A 75 2.57 -0.11 -12.50
CA ASP A 75 2.98 -1.51 -12.65
C ASP A 75 4.33 -1.70 -11.94
N VAL A 76 4.29 -2.19 -10.70
CA VAL A 76 5.44 -2.24 -9.80
C VAL A 76 6.33 -3.44 -10.11
N ASP A 77 5.73 -4.58 -10.46
CA ASP A 77 6.46 -5.82 -10.74
C ASP A 77 6.60 -6.16 -12.23
N HIS A 78 6.13 -5.26 -13.10
CA HIS A 78 6.24 -5.31 -14.56
C HIS A 78 5.55 -6.56 -15.14
N ASP A 79 4.41 -6.94 -14.58
CA ASP A 79 3.60 -8.07 -15.07
C ASP A 79 2.54 -7.67 -16.11
N GLY A 80 2.43 -6.37 -16.42
CA GLY A 80 1.48 -5.79 -17.37
C GLY A 80 0.16 -5.34 -16.75
N TYR A 81 0.00 -5.49 -15.43
CA TYR A 81 -1.16 -5.05 -14.68
C TYR A 81 -0.72 -3.93 -13.72
N ARG A 82 -1.45 -2.81 -13.72
CA ARG A 82 -1.16 -1.73 -12.78
C ARG A 82 -1.59 -2.14 -11.37
N ASP A 83 -0.72 -1.84 -10.43
CA ASP A 83 -0.90 -2.00 -9.00
C ASP A 83 -1.34 -0.68 -8.39
N PHE A 84 -1.55 -0.67 -7.07
CA PHE A 84 -1.76 0.57 -6.34
C PHE A 84 -0.85 0.72 -5.12
N VAL A 85 -0.57 1.98 -4.80
CA VAL A 85 0.26 2.39 -3.67
C VAL A 85 -0.50 3.48 -2.93
N ILE A 86 -0.57 3.34 -1.60
CA ILE A 86 -1.07 4.41 -0.74
C ILE A 86 0.08 4.97 0.09
N GLY A 87 0.02 6.26 0.39
CA GLY A 87 0.95 6.94 1.29
C GLY A 87 0.22 7.70 2.38
N GLN A 88 0.81 7.72 3.57
CA GLN A 88 0.44 8.56 4.70
C GLN A 88 1.64 9.48 4.97
N THR A 89 1.49 10.80 4.82
CA THR A 89 2.60 11.74 5.05
C THR A 89 2.63 12.34 6.45
N GLY A 90 1.50 12.32 7.16
CA GLY A 90 1.33 13.07 8.41
C GLY A 90 1.53 14.59 8.25
N GLY A 91 1.36 15.13 7.02
CA GLY A 91 1.65 16.52 6.68
C GLY A 91 3.15 16.82 6.54
N SER A 92 4.01 15.79 6.53
CA SER A 92 5.45 15.91 6.32
C SER A 92 5.84 15.73 4.85
N THR A 93 7.14 15.87 4.54
CA THR A 93 7.67 15.55 3.21
C THR A 93 8.02 14.07 3.03
N GLN A 94 7.72 13.21 4.03
CA GLN A 94 8.01 11.79 4.00
C GLN A 94 6.69 11.01 4.04
N ALA A 95 6.33 10.41 2.90
CA ALA A 95 5.21 9.49 2.81
C ALA A 95 5.67 8.08 3.19
N ILE A 96 5.10 7.50 4.23
CA ILE A 96 5.24 6.08 4.49
C ILE A 96 4.23 5.37 3.61
N SER A 97 4.71 4.53 2.70
CA SER A 97 3.87 3.90 1.68
C SER A 97 3.64 2.42 1.92
N ARG A 98 2.45 1.95 1.52
CA ARG A 98 2.10 0.52 1.40
C ARG A 98 1.81 0.22 -0.06
N ILE A 99 2.32 -0.92 -0.55
CA ILE A 99 2.33 -1.28 -1.97
C ILE A 99 1.54 -2.57 -2.15
N PHE A 100 0.58 -2.58 -3.08
CA PHE A 100 -0.36 -3.68 -3.27
C PHE A 100 -0.40 -4.15 -4.72
N LEU A 101 0.15 -5.33 -4.96
CA LEU A 101 0.25 -5.94 -6.28
C LEU A 101 -1.06 -6.61 -6.69
N TYR A 102 -1.57 -6.31 -7.88
CA TYR A 102 -2.67 -7.05 -8.47
C TYR A 102 -2.18 -8.44 -8.94
N ARG A 103 -2.85 -9.50 -8.48
CA ARG A 103 -2.56 -10.88 -8.87
C ARG A 103 -3.60 -11.37 -9.86
N PRO A 104 -3.32 -11.34 -11.18
CA PRO A 104 -4.33 -11.67 -12.19
C PRO A 104 -4.82 -13.12 -12.11
N LYS A 105 -4.01 -14.04 -11.58
CA LYS A 105 -4.41 -15.43 -11.36
C LYS A 105 -5.50 -15.57 -10.29
N ASP A 106 -5.47 -14.70 -9.30
CA ASP A 106 -6.36 -14.76 -8.14
C ASP A 106 -7.47 -13.70 -8.23
N GLY A 107 -7.32 -12.71 -9.12
CA GLY A 107 -8.23 -11.56 -9.25
C GLY A 107 -8.20 -10.66 -8.01
N ARG A 108 -7.08 -10.64 -7.27
CA ARG A 108 -6.98 -10.05 -5.93
C ARG A 108 -5.68 -9.31 -5.75
N TYR A 109 -5.64 -8.43 -4.77
CA TYR A 109 -4.43 -7.71 -4.38
C TYR A 109 -3.66 -8.44 -3.28
N GLN A 110 -2.34 -8.34 -3.36
CA GLN A 110 -1.38 -8.83 -2.38
C GLN A 110 -0.48 -7.67 -1.95
N GLU A 111 -0.35 -7.43 -0.65
CA GLU A 111 0.60 -6.45 -0.13
C GLU A 111 2.05 -6.96 -0.24
N ILE A 112 2.97 -6.06 -0.59
CA ILE A 112 4.41 -6.30 -0.48
C ILE A 112 4.85 -5.90 0.94
N PRO A 113 5.23 -6.86 1.80
CA PRO A 113 5.82 -6.50 3.09
C PRO A 113 7.20 -5.86 2.87
N HIS A 114 7.50 -4.82 3.63
CA HIS A 114 8.85 -4.23 3.63
C HIS A 114 9.85 -5.24 4.20
N PRO A 115 10.95 -5.55 3.48
CA PRO A 115 11.88 -6.58 3.91
C PRO A 115 12.78 -6.06 5.03
N ASP A 116 12.82 -6.82 6.13
CA ASP A 116 13.71 -6.60 7.28
C ASP A 116 13.63 -5.17 7.86
N ALA A 117 12.40 -4.66 8.02
CA ALA A 117 12.09 -3.31 8.48
C ALA A 117 12.86 -2.86 9.75
N ALA A 118 13.16 -3.78 10.68
CA ALA A 118 13.92 -3.46 11.88
C ALA A 118 15.40 -3.11 11.61
N ALA A 119 16.01 -3.71 10.58
CA ALA A 119 17.40 -3.52 10.20
C ALA A 119 17.58 -2.51 9.06
N SER A 120 16.52 -2.29 8.30
CA SER A 120 16.46 -1.31 7.21
C SER A 120 16.77 0.10 7.73
N PRO A 121 17.61 0.86 7.01
CA PRO A 121 17.73 2.30 7.21
C PRO A 121 16.35 2.97 7.32
N CYS A 122 15.49 2.84 6.31
CA CYS A 122 14.25 3.62 6.23
C CYS A 122 13.08 3.02 7.01
N ARG A 123 13.21 1.78 7.48
CA ARG A 123 12.22 1.04 8.28
C ARG A 123 10.85 0.89 7.60
N GLY A 124 10.79 1.09 6.29
CA GLY A 124 9.56 1.11 5.51
C GLY A 124 9.80 1.67 4.10
N PHE A 125 8.78 1.59 3.24
CA PHE A 125 8.82 2.22 1.92
C PHE A 125 8.55 3.71 2.05
N VAL A 126 9.57 4.47 2.47
CA VAL A 126 9.49 5.93 2.58
C VAL A 126 9.78 6.58 1.24
N ASN A 127 8.82 7.35 0.72
CA ASN A 127 8.92 8.04 -0.58
C ASN A 127 9.40 7.11 -1.72
N PRO A 128 8.71 5.98 -1.98
CA PRO A 128 9.16 5.03 -2.99
C PRO A 128 9.09 5.64 -4.39
N GLY A 129 10.17 5.49 -5.14
CA GLY A 129 10.23 5.65 -6.59
C GLY A 129 10.19 4.29 -7.28
N PHE A 130 9.44 4.19 -8.37
CA PHE A 130 9.27 2.98 -9.15
C PHE A 130 10.01 3.10 -10.47
N ASP A 131 10.88 2.15 -10.77
CA ASP A 131 11.62 2.14 -12.03
C ASP A 131 10.69 1.81 -13.20
N ALA A 132 10.78 2.62 -14.27
CA ALA A 132 9.88 2.53 -15.42
C ALA A 132 10.21 1.38 -16.38
N ALA A 133 11.34 0.71 -16.22
CA ALA A 133 11.81 -0.35 -17.11
C ALA A 133 12.10 -1.68 -16.39
N GLN A 134 12.18 -1.67 -15.06
CA GLN A 134 12.53 -2.83 -14.25
C GLN A 134 11.67 -2.90 -12.99
N PRO A 135 11.44 -4.09 -12.43
CA PRO A 135 10.71 -4.26 -11.17
C PRO A 135 11.58 -3.86 -9.98
N ILE A 136 11.94 -2.58 -9.91
CA ILE A 136 12.83 -2.00 -8.90
C ILE A 136 12.10 -0.87 -8.18
N ILE A 137 12.16 -0.91 -6.85
CA ILE A 137 11.71 0.17 -5.96
C ILE A 137 12.96 0.83 -5.38
N SER A 138 13.07 2.14 -5.52
CA SER A 138 14.07 2.96 -4.83
C SER A 138 13.39 3.72 -3.70
N VAL A 139 13.98 3.71 -2.51
CA VAL A 139 13.44 4.34 -1.30
C VAL A 139 14.45 5.34 -0.78
N ALA A 140 13.97 6.48 -0.31
CA ALA A 140 14.81 7.50 0.31
C ALA A 140 14.13 8.09 1.55
N CYS A 141 14.83 8.07 2.67
CA CYS A 141 14.38 8.62 3.94
C CYS A 141 15.40 9.62 4.50
N ARG A 142 14.91 10.53 5.33
CA ARG A 142 15.69 11.55 6.02
C ARG A 142 15.46 11.44 7.52
N TYR A 143 16.55 11.36 8.29
CA TYR A 143 16.51 11.32 9.76
C TYR A 143 16.81 12.68 10.39
N SER A 144 17.67 13.48 9.76
CA SER A 144 18.09 14.80 10.23
C SER A 144 18.42 15.70 9.03
N ALA A 145 18.96 16.90 9.26
CA ALA A 145 19.42 17.79 8.18
C ALA A 145 20.46 17.16 7.24
N ASP A 146 21.32 16.29 7.75
CA ASP A 146 22.48 15.74 7.06
C ASP A 146 22.53 14.21 7.03
N THR A 147 21.55 13.53 7.62
CA THR A 147 21.49 12.07 7.70
C THR A 147 20.35 11.51 6.85
N TYR A 148 20.68 10.63 5.91
CA TYR A 148 19.75 10.03 4.94
C TYR A 148 19.95 8.52 4.82
N GLY A 149 18.88 7.79 4.53
CA GLY A 149 18.92 6.39 4.12
C GLY A 149 18.48 6.25 2.67
N PHE A 150 19.14 5.37 1.91
CA PHE A 150 18.72 4.99 0.56
C PHE A 150 18.70 3.48 0.43
N GLU A 151 17.63 2.98 -0.18
CA GLU A 151 17.41 1.55 -0.33
C GLU A 151 16.93 1.23 -1.73
N GLN A 152 17.34 0.08 -2.24
CA GLN A 152 16.84 -0.45 -3.50
C GLN A 152 16.39 -1.89 -3.31
N TYR A 153 15.25 -2.19 -3.90
CA TYR A 153 14.60 -3.49 -3.84
C TYR A 153 14.24 -3.97 -5.23
N ARG A 154 14.41 -5.25 -5.51
CA ARG A 154 13.80 -5.92 -6.66
C ARG A 154 12.48 -6.54 -6.22
N VAL A 155 11.42 -6.29 -6.96
CA VAL A 155 10.14 -7.00 -6.77
C VAL A 155 10.18 -8.30 -7.54
N CYS A 156 9.87 -9.38 -6.86
CA CYS A 156 9.91 -10.72 -7.41
C CYS A 156 8.54 -11.17 -7.91
N PRO A 157 8.47 -12.12 -8.86
CA PRO A 157 7.20 -12.64 -9.38
C PRO A 157 6.28 -13.31 -8.35
N ASP A 158 6.78 -13.58 -7.13
CA ASP A 158 6.01 -14.10 -5.99
C ASP A 158 5.42 -12.99 -5.10
N GLY A 159 5.71 -11.73 -5.39
CA GLY A 159 5.29 -10.55 -4.62
C GLY A 159 6.17 -10.19 -3.45
N SER A 160 7.32 -10.85 -3.30
CA SER A 160 8.32 -10.44 -2.32
C SER A 160 9.22 -9.33 -2.87
N ALA A 161 9.61 -8.39 -2.00
CA ALA A 161 10.70 -7.46 -2.27
C ALA A 161 12.03 -8.05 -1.78
N ARG A 162 13.07 -8.00 -2.62
CA ARG A 162 14.42 -8.48 -2.29
C ARG A 162 15.41 -7.35 -2.33
N VAL A 163 16.20 -7.22 -1.26
CA VAL A 163 17.15 -6.13 -1.10
C VAL A 163 18.27 -6.23 -2.12
N ILE A 164 18.46 -5.16 -2.90
CA ILE A 164 19.59 -4.96 -3.81
C ILE A 164 20.72 -4.28 -3.04
N SER A 165 20.41 -3.13 -2.41
CA SER A 165 21.39 -2.34 -1.67
C SER A 165 20.75 -1.46 -0.62
N TRP A 166 21.45 -1.28 0.49
CA TRP A 166 21.18 -0.27 1.50
C TRP A 166 22.40 0.61 1.67
N THR A 167 22.19 1.91 1.74
CA THR A 167 23.23 2.90 2.02
C THR A 167 22.71 3.91 3.03
N ARG A 168 23.64 4.49 3.78
CA ARG A 168 23.38 5.59 4.69
C ARG A 168 24.38 6.70 4.40
N ARG A 169 23.88 7.92 4.30
CA ARG A 169 24.70 9.13 4.15
C ARG A 169 24.62 9.97 5.42
N GLU A 170 25.77 10.41 5.90
CA GLU A 170 25.92 11.32 7.04
C GLU A 170 26.89 12.44 6.62
N GLY A 171 26.38 13.66 6.47
CA GLY A 171 27.13 14.76 5.86
C GLY A 171 27.55 14.42 4.43
N GLU A 172 28.85 14.51 4.15
CA GLU A 172 29.44 14.16 2.86
C GLU A 172 29.82 12.66 2.73
N SER A 173 29.72 11.90 3.82
CA SER A 173 30.13 10.49 3.83
C SER A 173 28.97 9.56 3.52
N GLU A 174 29.16 8.65 2.57
CA GLU A 174 28.20 7.57 2.26
C GLU A 174 28.80 6.20 2.61
N ARG A 175 28.01 5.37 3.29
CA ARG A 175 28.40 4.02 3.68
C ARG A 175 27.35 3.01 3.24
N LYS A 176 27.81 1.91 2.64
CA LYS A 176 26.99 0.73 2.40
C LYS A 176 26.64 0.02 3.71
N ILE A 177 25.36 -0.27 3.90
CA ILE A 177 24.86 -1.03 5.04
C ILE A 177 24.71 -2.50 4.61
N PRO A 178 25.41 -3.44 5.28
CA PRO A 178 25.23 -4.86 5.00
C PRO A 178 23.82 -5.31 5.38
N HIS A 179 23.18 -6.06 4.50
CA HIS A 179 21.91 -6.71 4.81
C HIS A 179 22.15 -8.20 5.12
N PRO A 180 21.73 -8.71 6.29
CA PRO A 180 21.85 -10.13 6.62
C PRO A 180 20.99 -10.95 5.64
N GLY A 181 21.60 -11.80 4.82
CA GLY A 181 20.86 -12.55 3.79
C GLY A 181 20.73 -11.85 2.42
N ALA A 182 21.49 -10.78 2.17
CA ALA A 182 21.58 -10.15 0.86
C ALA A 182 22.06 -11.15 -0.21
N GLN A 183 21.14 -11.72 -0.98
CA GLN A 183 21.49 -12.43 -2.22
C GLN A 183 21.57 -11.47 -3.42
N GLY A 184 21.82 -10.17 -3.18
CA GLY A 184 21.94 -9.14 -4.22
C GLY A 184 20.66 -8.95 -5.05
N GLY A 185 19.50 -8.96 -4.40
CA GLY A 185 18.21 -8.81 -5.06
C GLY A 185 17.84 -9.99 -5.98
N LYS A 186 18.47 -11.16 -5.86
CA LYS A 186 18.07 -12.34 -6.63
C LYS A 186 16.71 -12.84 -6.15
N CYS A 187 15.79 -12.97 -7.10
CA CYS A 187 14.56 -13.71 -6.89
C CYS A 187 14.85 -15.20 -6.93
N ALA A 188 14.10 -16.00 -6.17
CA ALA A 188 14.14 -17.44 -6.34
C ALA A 188 13.79 -17.78 -7.80
N ALA A 189 14.46 -18.78 -8.36
CA ALA A 189 14.10 -19.29 -9.68
C ALA A 189 12.65 -19.76 -9.61
N ARG A 190 11.81 -19.28 -10.53
CA ARG A 190 10.43 -19.74 -10.68
C ARG A 190 10.50 -21.26 -10.93
N PRO A 191 9.88 -22.13 -10.11
CA PRO A 191 9.79 -23.54 -10.44
C PRO A 191 9.18 -23.65 -11.84
N GLY A 192 9.82 -24.44 -12.70
CA GLY A 192 9.57 -24.47 -14.14
C GLY A 192 8.09 -24.56 -14.50
N ARG A 193 7.71 -23.77 -15.52
CA ARG A 193 6.48 -24.01 -16.28
C ARG A 193 6.65 -25.24 -17.16
#